data_AF-A0A0Q7T4P6-F1
#
_entry.id   AF-A0A0Q7T4P6-F1
#
_cell.length_a   1.000
_cell.length_b   1.000
_cell.length_c   1.000
_cell.angle_alpha   90.00
_cell.angle_beta   90.00
_cell.angle_gamma   90.00
#
_symmetry.space_group_name_H-M   'P 1'
#
loop_
_entity.id
_entity.type
_entity.pdbx_description
1 polymer ?
#
loop_
_entity_poly.entity_id
_entity_poly.type
_entity_poly.pdbx_seq_one_letter_code
_entity_poly.pdbx_strand_id
1 'polypeptide(L)'
;MQFVEVSVIGVRSARLIFSSPTSGVRVTLFPMIHVGEPEFYRTTYADAQSHDVILLEGVRSPVVARITRSYRWIEGAKNLSGLVIQPRFPDSLSSARIVHADFSQQEFEEEWRKVSLWLRFAVSVLAPLVGLNRRWRSSRSQLAKTMSCEDQPSVADLLAISPETGALTQAILHARDQRLIERLGDELDAADGQSKDVAIIYGAAHMRAVVRELTSKRNFSLCGAEWRTIMNME
;
A
#
# COMPACT_ATOMS: atom_id res chain seq x y z
N MET A 1 3.82 15.43 -4.29
CA MET A 1 4.28 14.16 -4.89
C MET A 1 3.09 13.22 -5.05
N GLN A 2 2.85 12.73 -6.27
CA GLN A 2 1.72 11.84 -6.54
C GLN A 2 2.18 10.37 -6.53
N PHE A 3 1.49 9.52 -5.77
CA PHE A 3 1.79 8.09 -5.68
C PHE A 3 0.96 7.27 -6.67
N VAL A 4 -0.30 7.63 -6.82
CA VAL A 4 -1.21 7.02 -7.79
C VAL A 4 -1.90 8.11 -8.57
N GLU A 5 -1.72 8.08 -9.88
CA GLU A 5 -2.33 8.99 -10.83
C GLU A 5 -3.50 8.33 -11.51
N VAL A 6 -4.59 9.08 -11.67
CA VAL A 6 -5.76 8.68 -12.44
C VAL A 6 -5.93 9.67 -13.59
N SER A 7 -5.97 9.15 -14.82
CA SER A 7 -6.07 9.97 -16.03
C SER A 7 -6.99 9.31 -17.06
N VAL A 8 -7.16 9.95 -18.22
CA VAL A 8 -7.95 9.41 -19.33
C VAL A 8 -7.34 8.13 -19.92
N ILE A 9 -6.03 7.94 -19.80
CA ILE A 9 -5.33 6.76 -20.33
C ILE A 9 -5.35 5.56 -19.36
N GLY A 10 -5.53 5.79 -18.05
CA GLY A 10 -5.43 4.73 -17.07
C GLY A 10 -5.15 5.20 -15.65
N VAL A 11 -4.95 4.22 -14.78
CA VAL A 11 -4.42 4.40 -13.42
C VAL A 11 -2.96 3.98 -13.43
N ARG A 12 -2.08 4.82 -12.88
CA ARG A 12 -0.63 4.58 -12.83
C ARG A 12 -0.11 4.75 -11.41
N SER A 13 0.85 3.92 -11.00
CA SER A 13 1.58 4.04 -9.74
C SER A 13 2.99 4.56 -9.98
N ALA A 14 3.46 5.46 -9.12
CA ALA A 14 4.80 6.01 -9.18
C ALA A 14 5.79 5.09 -8.46
N ARG A 15 6.73 4.49 -9.20
CA ARG A 15 7.96 3.94 -8.64
C ARG A 15 8.87 5.11 -8.30
N LEU A 16 9.21 5.27 -7.02
CA LEU A 16 9.97 6.44 -6.55
C LEU A 16 11.28 5.98 -5.92
N ILE A 17 12.40 6.57 -6.32
CA ILE A 17 13.73 6.25 -5.81
C ILE A 17 14.24 7.42 -4.96
N PHE A 18 14.64 7.12 -3.74
CA PHE A 18 15.21 8.05 -2.80
C PHE A 18 16.66 7.67 -2.49
N SER A 19 17.52 8.67 -2.40
CA SER A 19 18.90 8.53 -1.96
C SER A 19 19.27 9.63 -0.99
N SER A 20 20.23 9.39 -0.13
CA SER A 20 20.79 10.41 0.76
C SER A 20 22.28 10.62 0.45
N PRO A 21 22.80 11.86 0.47
CA PRO A 21 24.24 12.09 0.33
C PRO A 21 25.05 11.57 1.51
N THR A 22 24.41 11.33 2.66
CA THR A 22 25.04 10.89 3.90
C THR A 22 24.85 9.39 4.19
N SER A 23 24.17 8.66 3.31
CA SER A 23 23.92 7.22 3.45
C SER A 23 24.20 6.50 2.14
N GLY A 24 24.84 5.33 2.22
CA GLY A 24 24.98 4.41 1.08
C GLY A 24 23.66 3.73 0.69
N VAL A 25 22.59 3.93 1.47
CA VAL A 25 21.30 3.29 1.24
C VAL A 25 20.47 4.04 0.21
N ARG A 26 19.86 3.29 -0.69
CA ARG A 26 18.84 3.75 -1.63
C ARG A 26 17.52 3.08 -1.30
N VAL A 27 16.44 3.85 -1.31
CA VAL A 27 15.09 3.37 -0.98
C VAL A 27 14.18 3.54 -2.18
N THR A 28 13.63 2.43 -2.68
CA THR A 28 12.65 2.43 -3.76
C THR A 28 11.26 2.14 -3.21
N LEU A 29 10.31 3.04 -3.47
CA LEU A 29 8.92 2.87 -3.09
C LEU A 29 8.11 2.29 -4.25
N PHE A 30 7.30 1.28 -3.94
CA PHE A 30 6.32 0.69 -4.82
C PHE A 30 4.92 0.84 -4.21
N PRO A 31 4.22 1.96 -4.49
CA PRO A 31 2.85 2.18 -4.04
C PRO A 31 1.91 1.15 -4.67
N MET A 32 1.34 0.28 -3.84
CA MET A 32 0.47 -0.80 -4.28
C MET A 32 -1.00 -0.41 -4.20
N ILE A 33 -1.77 -0.96 -5.12
CA ILE A 33 -3.24 -0.98 -5.08
C ILE A 33 -3.68 -2.44 -5.14
N HIS A 34 -4.73 -2.81 -4.40
CA HIS A 34 -5.17 -4.20 -4.27
C HIS A 34 -5.85 -4.78 -5.51
N VAL A 35 -6.20 -3.96 -6.51
CA VAL A 35 -6.84 -4.39 -7.75
C VAL A 35 -6.17 -3.70 -8.93
N GLY A 36 -5.76 -4.48 -9.92
CA GLY A 36 -5.04 -3.99 -11.10
C GLY A 36 -4.84 -5.10 -12.13
N GLU A 37 -4.18 -4.78 -13.23
CA GLU A 37 -3.78 -5.74 -14.25
C GLU A 37 -2.65 -6.63 -13.72
N PRO A 38 -2.60 -7.93 -14.08
CA PRO A 38 -1.56 -8.87 -13.65
C PRO A 38 -0.13 -8.37 -13.91
N GLU A 39 0.06 -7.70 -15.04
CA GLU A 39 1.35 -7.22 -15.50
C GLU A 39 1.97 -6.17 -14.55
N PHE A 40 1.14 -5.32 -13.95
CA PHE A 40 1.57 -4.36 -12.94
C PHE A 40 2.25 -5.06 -11.76
N TYR A 41 1.61 -6.10 -11.22
CA TYR A 41 2.12 -6.85 -10.08
C TYR A 41 3.38 -7.63 -10.44
N ARG A 42 3.38 -8.28 -11.61
CA ARG A 42 4.50 -9.08 -12.09
C ARG A 42 5.77 -8.24 -12.25
N THR A 43 5.67 -7.09 -12.92
CA THR A 43 6.80 -6.17 -13.14
C THR A 43 7.28 -5.52 -11.85
N THR A 44 6.35 -5.13 -10.98
CA THR A 44 6.66 -4.55 -9.67
C THR A 44 7.38 -5.54 -8.76
N TYR A 45 6.93 -6.79 -8.71
CA TYR A 45 7.58 -7.81 -7.89
C TYR A 45 8.94 -8.19 -8.45
N ALA A 46 9.07 -8.34 -9.78
CA ALA A 46 10.36 -8.65 -10.40
C ALA A 46 11.42 -7.58 -10.14
N ASP A 47 11.05 -6.31 -10.19
CA ASP A 47 11.94 -5.19 -9.86
C ASP A 47 12.24 -5.11 -8.36
N ALA A 48 11.24 -5.27 -7.49
CA ALA A 48 11.51 -5.32 -6.06
C ALA A 48 12.46 -6.46 -5.67
N GLN A 49 12.40 -7.61 -6.36
CA GLN A 49 13.32 -8.74 -6.17
C GLN A 49 14.78 -8.43 -6.56
N SER A 50 15.04 -7.38 -7.34
CA SER A 50 16.41 -6.95 -7.66
C SER A 50 17.07 -6.09 -6.56
N HIS A 51 16.37 -5.85 -5.45
CA HIS A 51 16.90 -5.08 -4.32
C HIS A 51 17.49 -6.02 -3.26
N ASP A 52 18.26 -5.50 -2.31
CA ASP A 52 18.88 -6.31 -1.25
C ASP A 52 17.90 -6.67 -0.13
N VAL A 53 16.98 -5.74 0.16
CA VAL A 53 15.96 -5.90 1.21
C VAL A 53 14.61 -5.49 0.67
N ILE A 54 13.57 -6.24 1.03
CA ILE A 54 12.19 -5.95 0.67
C ILE A 54 11.35 -5.84 1.95
N LEU A 55 10.81 -4.65 2.20
CA LEU A 55 9.83 -4.40 3.25
C LEU A 55 8.43 -4.62 2.68
N LEU A 56 7.75 -5.66 3.16
CA LEU A 56 6.43 -6.07 2.66
C LEU A 56 5.30 -5.71 3.63
N GLU A 57 4.18 -5.26 3.06
CA GLU A 57 2.88 -5.17 3.74
C GLU A 57 2.22 -6.54 3.89
N GLY A 58 1.47 -6.70 4.97
CA GLY A 58 0.44 -7.73 5.08
C GLY A 58 0.16 -8.11 6.51
N VAL A 59 -1.10 -8.09 6.93
CA VAL A 59 -1.48 -8.58 8.26
C VAL A 59 -2.21 -9.92 8.11
N ARG A 60 -1.66 -10.97 8.73
CA ARG A 60 -2.30 -12.30 8.77
C ARG A 60 -3.32 -12.37 9.91
N SER A 61 -4.46 -11.70 9.77
CA SER A 61 -5.55 -11.73 10.76
C SER A 61 -6.90 -12.13 10.12
N PRO A 62 -7.73 -12.95 10.80
CA PRO A 62 -9.11 -13.21 10.38
C PRO A 62 -9.94 -11.94 10.26
N VAL A 63 -9.65 -10.91 11.07
CA VAL A 63 -10.33 -9.61 11.01
C VAL A 63 -10.03 -8.93 9.68
N VAL A 64 -8.74 -8.79 9.34
CA VAL A 64 -8.30 -8.19 8.08
C VAL A 64 -8.88 -8.95 6.89
N ALA A 65 -8.87 -10.28 6.92
CA ALA A 65 -9.46 -11.11 5.88
C ALA A 65 -10.97 -10.87 5.67
N ARG A 66 -11.72 -10.50 6.72
CA ARG A 66 -13.15 -10.13 6.59
C ARG A 66 -13.30 -8.74 5.99
N ILE A 67 -12.51 -7.77 6.44
CA ILE A 67 -12.58 -6.38 5.97
C ILE A 67 -12.21 -6.28 4.48
N THR A 68 -11.17 -7.02 4.06
CA THR A 68 -10.69 -7.03 2.67
C THR A 68 -11.47 -8.01 1.77
N ARG A 69 -12.46 -8.72 2.31
CA ARG A 69 -13.28 -9.69 1.55
C ARG A 69 -14.01 -9.04 0.37
N SER A 70 -14.29 -7.74 0.44
CA SER A 70 -14.92 -6.96 -0.63
C SER A 70 -14.17 -7.08 -1.96
N TYR A 71 -12.83 -7.14 -1.92
CA TYR A 71 -11.99 -7.26 -3.13
C TYR A 71 -12.18 -8.59 -3.85
N ARG A 72 -12.45 -9.68 -3.13
CA ARG A 72 -12.65 -11.03 -3.72
C ARG A 72 -13.81 -11.11 -4.71
N TRP A 73 -14.76 -10.20 -4.60
CA TRP A 73 -15.92 -10.17 -5.49
C TRP A 73 -15.64 -9.51 -6.84
N ILE A 74 -14.50 -8.82 -6.96
CA ILE A 74 -14.06 -8.16 -8.20
C ILE A 74 -13.53 -9.18 -9.21
N GLU A 75 -12.86 -10.24 -8.74
CA GLU A 75 -12.37 -11.30 -9.62
C GLU A 75 -13.53 -11.99 -10.37
N GLY A 76 -13.41 -12.03 -11.70
CA GLY A 76 -14.42 -12.62 -12.58
C GLY A 76 -15.67 -11.75 -12.82
N ALA A 77 -15.66 -10.47 -12.44
CA ALA A 77 -16.68 -9.53 -12.89
C ALA A 77 -16.47 -9.19 -14.37
N LYS A 78 -17.49 -9.39 -15.23
CA LYS A 78 -17.38 -9.20 -16.69
C LYS A 78 -16.88 -7.79 -17.06
N ASN A 79 -17.41 -6.76 -16.38
CA ASN A 79 -17.08 -5.35 -16.62
C ASN A 79 -15.69 -4.95 -16.11
N LEU A 80 -14.98 -5.87 -15.44
CA LEU A 80 -13.64 -5.69 -14.86
C LEU A 80 -12.71 -6.82 -15.35
N SER A 81 -13.04 -7.45 -16.48
CA SER A 81 -12.29 -8.57 -17.03
C SER A 81 -10.81 -8.21 -17.25
N GLY A 82 -9.89 -9.09 -16.85
CA GLY A 82 -8.46 -8.81 -16.92
C GLY A 82 -7.87 -8.08 -15.70
N LEU A 83 -8.70 -7.60 -14.77
CA LEU A 83 -8.22 -7.17 -13.45
C LEU A 83 -8.14 -8.36 -12.50
N VAL A 84 -7.10 -8.37 -11.66
CA VAL A 84 -6.87 -9.36 -10.61
C VAL A 84 -6.69 -8.66 -9.28
N ILE A 85 -6.90 -9.41 -8.19
CA ILE A 85 -6.49 -8.94 -6.88
C ILE A 85 -4.97 -9.08 -6.79
N GLN A 86 -4.34 -8.13 -6.08
CA GLN A 86 -2.92 -8.16 -5.78
C GLN A 86 -2.52 -9.58 -5.32
N PRO A 87 -1.68 -10.28 -6.09
CA PRO A 87 -1.25 -11.61 -5.72
C PRO A 87 -0.30 -11.51 -4.52
N ARG A 88 -0.23 -12.59 -3.74
CA ARG A 88 0.78 -12.72 -2.68
C ARG A 88 2.17 -12.53 -3.28
N PHE A 89 3.04 -11.82 -2.57
CA PHE A 89 4.44 -11.72 -2.95
C PHE A 89 5.09 -13.13 -2.99
N PRO A 90 5.85 -13.46 -4.05
CA PRO A 90 6.43 -14.79 -4.19
C PRO A 90 7.54 -15.05 -3.15
N ASP A 91 7.45 -16.18 -2.44
CA ASP A 91 8.37 -16.53 -1.35
C ASP A 91 9.71 -17.14 -1.86
N SER A 92 9.81 -17.56 -3.13
CA SER A 92 10.77 -18.60 -3.55
C SER A 92 11.82 -18.22 -4.60
N LEU A 93 11.96 -16.94 -4.99
CA LEU A 93 12.81 -16.56 -6.14
C LEU A 93 13.72 -15.34 -5.91
N SER A 94 13.76 -14.79 -4.70
CA SER A 94 14.51 -13.56 -4.42
C SER A 94 15.82 -13.86 -3.69
N SER A 95 16.94 -13.30 -4.18
CA SER A 95 18.16 -13.15 -3.37
C SER A 95 17.99 -12.10 -2.27
N ALA A 96 16.99 -11.23 -2.40
CA ALA A 96 16.67 -10.20 -1.42
C ALA A 96 16.20 -10.81 -0.09
N ARG A 97 16.61 -10.19 1.02
CA ARG A 97 16.04 -10.50 2.33
C ARG A 97 14.64 -9.88 2.44
N ILE A 98 13.63 -10.73 2.54
CA ILE A 98 12.24 -10.32 2.72
C ILE A 98 11.98 -10.08 4.21
N VAL A 99 11.53 -8.87 4.54
CA VAL A 99 11.16 -8.45 5.89
C VAL A 99 9.67 -8.14 5.90
N HIS A 100 8.94 -8.81 6.80
CA HIS A 100 7.56 -8.47 7.10
C HIS A 100 7.55 -7.15 7.89
N ALA A 101 7.22 -6.06 7.23
CA ALA A 101 7.33 -4.70 7.80
C ALA A 101 6.00 -4.18 8.37
N ASP A 102 5.01 -5.05 8.50
CA ASP A 102 3.68 -4.77 9.03
C ASP A 102 3.48 -5.34 10.43
N PHE A 103 2.29 -5.12 10.97
CA PHE A 103 1.86 -5.77 12.20
C PHE A 103 1.81 -7.29 12.09
N SER A 104 2.15 -7.92 13.20
CA SER A 104 1.72 -9.27 13.52
C SER A 104 0.20 -9.32 13.71
N GLN A 105 -0.34 -10.53 13.78
CA GLN A 105 -1.77 -10.72 14.07
C GLN A 105 -2.16 -10.09 15.42
N GLN A 106 -1.35 -10.30 16.46
CA GLN A 106 -1.67 -9.86 17.82
C GLN A 106 -1.70 -8.34 17.91
N GLU A 107 -0.66 -7.67 17.38
CA GLU A 107 -0.57 -6.21 17.36
C GLU A 107 -1.75 -5.58 16.61
N PHE A 108 -2.15 -6.15 15.47
CA PHE A 108 -3.32 -5.64 14.76
C PHE A 108 -4.61 -5.85 15.55
N GLU A 109 -4.80 -7.01 16.19
CA GLU A 109 -6.00 -7.28 16.97
C GLU A 109 -6.10 -6.38 18.22
N GLU A 110 -4.96 -6.01 18.81
CA GLU A 110 -4.90 -5.03 19.90
C GLU A 110 -5.32 -3.63 19.45
N GLU A 111 -4.82 -3.15 18.30
CA GLU A 111 -5.29 -1.87 17.74
C GLU A 111 -6.75 -1.93 17.32
N TRP A 112 -7.17 -3.03 16.69
CA TRP A 112 -8.57 -3.25 16.31
C TRP A 112 -9.50 -3.25 17.52
N ARG A 113 -9.02 -3.71 18.68
CA ARG A 113 -9.74 -3.68 19.95
C ARG A 113 -10.02 -2.27 20.49
N LYS A 114 -9.42 -1.22 19.92
CA LYS A 114 -9.72 0.18 20.25
C LYS A 114 -10.85 0.77 19.40
N VAL A 115 -11.15 0.16 18.25
CA VAL A 115 -12.25 0.58 17.36
C VAL A 115 -13.60 0.33 18.03
N SER A 116 -14.58 1.23 17.92
CA SER A 116 -15.90 1.02 18.53
C SER A 116 -16.58 -0.26 17.98
N LEU A 117 -17.32 -0.98 18.85
CA LEU A 117 -17.96 -2.24 18.46
C LEU A 117 -18.92 -2.08 17.28
N TRP A 118 -19.66 -0.96 17.22
CA TRP A 118 -20.58 -0.67 16.13
C TRP A 118 -19.85 -0.51 14.80
N LEU A 119 -18.68 0.14 14.77
CA LEU A 119 -17.88 0.27 13.55
C LEU A 119 -17.35 -1.08 13.08
N ARG A 120 -16.86 -1.91 14.02
CA ARG A 120 -16.39 -3.26 13.66
C ARG A 120 -17.50 -4.08 13.01
N PHE A 121 -18.71 -3.99 13.57
CA PHE A 121 -19.89 -4.65 13.01
C PHE A 121 -20.23 -4.07 11.64
N ALA A 122 -20.34 -2.74 11.53
CA ALA A 122 -20.66 -2.05 10.28
C ALA A 122 -19.68 -2.42 9.16
N VAL A 123 -18.36 -2.36 9.39
CA VAL A 123 -17.35 -2.72 8.39
C VAL A 123 -17.48 -4.20 7.98
N SER A 124 -17.71 -5.11 8.95
CA SER A 124 -17.83 -6.54 8.66
C SER A 124 -19.06 -6.87 7.80
N VAL A 125 -20.16 -6.14 7.97
CA VAL A 125 -21.42 -6.33 7.21
C VAL A 125 -21.39 -5.58 5.88
N LEU A 126 -20.90 -4.34 5.87
CA LEU A 126 -20.90 -3.49 4.68
C LEU A 126 -19.85 -3.93 3.65
N ALA A 127 -18.69 -4.44 4.06
CA ALA A 127 -17.63 -4.88 3.15
C ALA A 127 -18.12 -5.87 2.07
N PRO A 128 -18.78 -7.01 2.40
CA PRO A 128 -19.29 -7.92 1.37
C PRO A 128 -20.40 -7.31 0.51
N LEU A 129 -21.28 -6.47 1.07
CA LEU A 129 -22.33 -5.79 0.31
C LEU A 129 -21.76 -4.82 -0.72
N VAL A 130 -20.73 -4.06 -0.33
CA VAL A 130 -19.98 -3.18 -1.24
C VAL A 130 -19.30 -4.01 -2.33
N GLY A 131 -18.66 -5.12 -1.98
CA GLY A 131 -18.04 -6.03 -2.95
C GLY A 131 -19.03 -6.58 -3.97
N LEU A 132 -20.21 -7.01 -3.52
CA LEU A 132 -21.27 -7.53 -4.38
C LEU A 132 -21.84 -6.44 -5.31
N ASN A 133 -22.11 -5.24 -4.77
CA ASN A 133 -22.55 -4.11 -5.56
C ASN A 133 -21.51 -3.73 -6.63
N ARG A 134 -20.22 -3.72 -6.27
CA ARG A 134 -19.12 -3.48 -7.21
C ARG A 134 -19.05 -4.54 -8.31
N ARG A 135 -19.21 -5.82 -7.97
CA ARG A 135 -19.21 -6.91 -8.95
C ARG A 135 -20.20 -6.71 -10.10
N TRP A 136 -21.39 -6.19 -9.80
CA TRP A 136 -22.45 -6.03 -10.80
C TRP A 136 -22.51 -4.66 -11.45
N ARG A 137 -22.11 -3.61 -10.73
CA ARG A 137 -22.31 -2.23 -11.18
C ARG A 137 -21.01 -1.47 -11.50
N SER A 138 -19.85 -1.94 -11.03
CA SER A 138 -18.60 -1.23 -11.25
C SER A 138 -18.06 -1.40 -12.67
N SER A 139 -17.54 -0.31 -13.20
CA SER A 139 -16.67 -0.26 -14.37
C SER A 139 -15.25 0.13 -13.96
N ARG A 140 -14.28 -0.05 -14.88
CA ARG A 140 -12.91 0.42 -14.71
C ARG A 140 -12.83 1.90 -14.32
N SER A 141 -13.56 2.75 -15.04
CA SER A 141 -13.64 4.20 -14.75
C SER A 141 -14.17 4.50 -13.34
N GLN A 142 -15.17 3.76 -12.87
CA GLN A 142 -15.72 3.96 -11.52
C GLN A 142 -14.73 3.54 -10.42
N LEU A 143 -13.96 2.48 -10.63
CA LEU A 143 -12.90 2.09 -9.70
C LEU A 143 -11.77 3.11 -9.67
N ALA A 144 -11.35 3.58 -10.85
CA ALA A 144 -10.26 4.53 -11.01
C ALA A 144 -10.51 5.84 -10.25
N LYS A 145 -11.75 6.35 -10.23
CA LYS A 145 -12.12 7.61 -9.55
C LYS A 145 -11.73 7.67 -8.07
N THR A 146 -11.61 6.52 -7.40
CA THR A 146 -11.30 6.45 -5.96
C THR A 146 -9.87 5.97 -5.68
N MET A 147 -9.04 5.80 -6.71
CA MET A 147 -7.68 5.23 -6.58
C MET A 147 -6.59 6.29 -6.49
N SER A 148 -6.87 7.55 -6.83
CA SER A 148 -5.88 8.62 -6.76
C SER A 148 -5.31 8.73 -5.35
N CYS A 149 -3.99 8.85 -5.24
CA CYS A 149 -3.31 8.94 -3.96
C CYS A 149 -2.10 9.87 -4.08
N GLU A 150 -2.05 10.87 -3.20
CA GLU A 150 -1.02 11.91 -3.18
C GLU A 150 -0.40 12.04 -1.79
N ASP A 151 0.80 12.62 -1.73
CA ASP A 151 1.52 12.89 -0.49
C ASP A 151 0.80 13.88 0.43
N GLN A 152 0.03 14.82 -0.12
CA GLN A 152 -0.80 15.71 0.68
C GLN A 152 -2.21 15.12 0.87
N PRO A 153 -2.78 15.22 2.08
CA PRO A 153 -4.18 14.85 2.27
C PRO A 153 -5.08 15.81 1.50
N SER A 154 -6.10 15.27 0.83
CA SER A 154 -7.13 16.09 0.22
C SER A 154 -8.02 16.72 1.31
N VAL A 155 -8.76 17.78 0.96
CA VAL A 155 -9.76 18.38 1.86
C VAL A 155 -10.81 17.33 2.30
N ALA A 156 -11.18 16.41 1.40
CA ALA A 156 -12.08 15.31 1.73
C ALA A 156 -11.47 14.35 2.77
N ASP A 157 -10.18 14.04 2.66
CA ASP A 157 -9.49 13.20 3.65
C ASP A 157 -9.45 13.88 5.03
N LEU A 158 -9.19 15.18 5.07
CA LEU A 158 -9.17 15.95 6.32
C LEU A 158 -10.54 16.00 6.98
N LEU A 159 -11.61 16.16 6.19
CA LEU A 159 -12.99 16.19 6.68
C LEU A 159 -13.54 14.81 7.05
N ALA A 160 -12.99 13.74 6.48
CA ALA A 160 -13.36 12.36 6.81
C ALA A 160 -12.85 11.93 8.19
N ILE A 161 -11.86 12.64 8.76
CA ILE A 161 -11.35 12.38 10.11
C ILE A 161 -12.36 12.93 11.13
N SER A 162 -13.26 12.05 11.56
CA SER A 162 -14.14 12.31 12.70
C SER A 162 -13.57 11.66 13.97
N PRO A 163 -13.88 12.18 15.17
CA PRO A 163 -13.53 11.52 16.43
C PRO A 163 -14.01 10.06 16.48
N GLU A 164 -15.14 9.77 15.84
CA GLU A 164 -15.74 8.43 15.79
C GLU A 164 -14.95 7.45 14.90
N THR A 165 -14.44 7.91 13.77
CA THR A 165 -13.68 7.08 12.81
C THR A 165 -12.17 7.09 13.09
N GLY A 166 -11.68 7.99 13.94
CA GLY A 166 -10.27 8.13 14.26
C GLY A 166 -9.61 6.83 14.75
N ALA A 167 -10.28 6.06 15.60
CA ALA A 167 -9.75 4.76 16.06
C ALA A 167 -9.65 3.72 14.92
N LEU A 168 -10.58 3.76 13.96
CA LEU A 168 -10.55 2.90 12.78
C LEU A 168 -9.37 3.29 11.87
N THR A 169 -9.25 4.59 11.55
CA THR A 169 -8.13 5.12 10.74
C THR A 169 -6.79 4.85 11.40
N GLN A 170 -6.71 5.00 12.72
CA GLN A 170 -5.52 4.65 13.50
C GLN A 170 -5.14 3.18 13.30
N ALA A 171 -6.07 2.26 13.47
CA ALA A 171 -5.81 0.82 13.39
C ALA A 171 -5.43 0.35 11.97
N ILE A 172 -6.05 0.91 10.93
CA ILE A 172 -5.83 0.46 9.54
C ILE A 172 -4.67 1.17 8.82
N LEU A 173 -4.31 2.38 9.27
CA LEU A 173 -3.33 3.23 8.61
C LEU A 173 -2.20 3.63 9.56
N HIS A 174 -2.45 4.56 10.49
CA HIS A 174 -1.38 5.25 11.22
C HIS A 174 -0.54 4.34 12.14
N ALA A 175 -1.15 3.38 12.82
CA ALA A 175 -0.41 2.46 13.68
C ALA A 175 0.51 1.55 12.85
N ARG A 176 0.05 1.14 11.66
CA ARG A 176 0.82 0.35 10.70
C ARG A 176 1.92 1.18 10.04
N ASP A 177 1.66 2.46 9.76
CA ASP A 177 2.68 3.41 9.28
C ASP A 177 3.84 3.53 10.28
N GLN A 178 3.54 3.61 11.58
CA GLN A 178 4.56 3.67 12.63
C GLN A 178 5.45 2.43 12.60
N ARG A 179 4.86 1.23 12.52
CA ARG A 179 5.63 -0.01 12.42
C ARG A 179 6.49 -0.06 11.15
N LEU A 180 5.95 0.34 10.01
CA LEU A 180 6.72 0.40 8.77
C LEU A 180 7.92 1.35 8.90
N ILE A 181 7.72 2.53 9.50
CA ILE A 181 8.78 3.50 9.74
C ILE A 181 9.84 2.95 10.70
N GLU A 182 9.44 2.27 11.78
CA GLU A 182 10.37 1.61 12.71
C GLU A 182 11.25 0.59 11.97
N ARG A 183 10.63 -0.28 11.16
CA ARG A 183 11.36 -1.29 10.38
C ARG A 183 12.26 -0.68 9.31
N LEU A 184 11.81 0.38 8.66
CA LEU A 184 12.66 1.13 7.74
C LEU A 184 13.85 1.74 8.49
N GLY A 185 13.63 2.33 9.66
CA GLY A 185 14.68 2.86 10.54
C GLY A 185 15.73 1.80 10.85
N ASP A 186 15.31 0.62 11.33
CA ASP A 186 16.21 -0.51 11.61
C ASP A 186 17.09 -0.84 10.39
N GLU A 187 16.50 -0.86 9.18
CA GLU A 187 17.22 -1.20 7.95
C GLU A 187 18.19 -0.12 7.47
N LEU A 188 17.87 1.16 7.71
CA LEU A 188 18.72 2.30 7.39
C LEU A 188 19.89 2.39 8.36
N ASP A 189 19.64 2.20 9.65
CA ASP A 189 20.63 2.32 10.72
C ASP A 189 21.59 1.11 10.71
N ALA A 190 21.10 -0.08 10.35
CA ALA A 190 21.93 -1.28 10.23
C ALA A 190 22.88 -1.30 9.01
N ALA A 191 22.76 -0.34 8.08
CA ALA A 191 23.59 -0.32 6.89
C ALA A 191 25.06 0.06 7.19
N ASP A 192 25.36 0.71 8.32
CA ASP A 192 26.73 1.05 8.79
C ASP A 192 27.70 1.51 7.69
N GLY A 193 27.24 2.42 6.81
CA GLY A 193 28.02 2.95 5.69
C GLY A 193 28.13 2.07 4.45
N GLN A 194 27.57 0.85 4.47
CA GLN A 194 27.49 -0.04 3.30
C GLN A 194 26.41 0.41 2.33
N SER A 195 26.65 0.19 1.03
CA SER A 195 25.64 0.40 0.00
C SER A 195 24.58 -0.70 0.06
N LYS A 196 23.32 -0.29 0.00
CA LYS A 196 22.17 -1.20 0.11
C LYS A 196 20.95 -0.64 -0.60
N ASP A 197 20.28 -1.45 -1.38
CA ASP A 197 19.02 -1.12 -2.03
C ASP A 197 17.85 -1.73 -1.23
N VAL A 198 16.92 -0.87 -0.76
CA VAL A 198 15.74 -1.26 0.00
C VAL A 198 14.48 -0.99 -0.83
N ALA A 199 13.70 -2.03 -1.12
CA ALA A 199 12.38 -1.91 -1.72
C ALA A 199 11.29 -1.88 -0.65
N ILE A 200 10.33 -0.96 -0.77
CA ILE A 200 9.13 -0.91 0.07
C ILE A 200 7.91 -1.19 -0.80
N ILE A 201 7.27 -2.34 -0.56
CA ILE A 201 6.05 -2.75 -1.26
C ILE A 201 4.90 -2.66 -0.27
N TYR A 202 4.14 -1.58 -0.37
CA TYR A 202 3.08 -1.24 0.56
C TYR A 202 1.95 -0.50 -0.15
N GLY A 203 0.74 -0.54 0.41
CA GLY A 203 -0.42 0.17 -0.09
C GLY A 203 -0.13 1.67 -0.22
N ALA A 204 -0.58 2.28 -1.32
CA ALA A 204 -0.23 3.66 -1.66
C ALA A 204 -0.54 4.68 -0.53
N ALA A 205 -1.58 4.44 0.26
CA ALA A 205 -1.95 5.29 1.40
C ALA A 205 -0.84 5.40 2.48
N HIS A 206 -0.02 4.36 2.65
CA HIS A 206 1.07 4.31 3.63
C HIS A 206 2.31 5.10 3.17
N MET A 207 2.45 5.37 1.87
CA MET A 207 3.65 6.00 1.29
C MET A 207 3.88 7.41 1.79
N ARG A 208 2.82 8.13 2.16
CA ARG A 208 2.92 9.46 2.77
C ARG A 208 3.79 9.45 4.02
N ALA A 209 3.62 8.46 4.89
CA ALA A 209 4.36 8.37 6.14
C ALA A 209 5.85 8.08 5.87
N VAL A 210 6.13 7.20 4.91
CA VAL A 210 7.49 6.84 4.48
C VAL A 210 8.20 8.03 3.84
N VAL A 211 7.58 8.73 2.89
CA VAL A 211 8.18 9.90 2.23
C VAL A 211 8.49 10.99 3.26
N ARG A 212 7.60 11.23 4.21
CA ARG A 212 7.84 12.19 5.29
C ARG A 212 9.03 11.79 6.17
N GLU A 213 9.15 10.51 6.53
CA GLU A 213 10.30 10.01 7.28
C GLU A 213 11.61 10.22 6.52
N LEU A 214 11.66 9.76 5.27
CA LEU A 214 12.82 9.86 4.39
C LEU A 214 13.27 11.30 4.19
N THR A 215 12.35 12.18 3.76
CA THR A 215 12.68 13.55 3.38
C THR A 215 12.87 14.47 4.59
N SER A 216 12.00 14.38 5.60
CA SER A 216 11.98 15.37 6.69
C SER A 216 12.86 14.99 7.87
N LYS A 217 13.14 13.68 8.09
CA LYS A 217 13.91 13.22 9.25
C LYS A 217 15.25 12.57 8.90
N ARG A 218 15.39 12.03 7.70
CA ARG A 218 16.57 11.24 7.30
C ARG A 218 17.38 11.86 6.15
N ASN A 219 17.01 13.06 5.69
CA ASN A 219 17.72 13.80 4.64
C ASN A 219 17.90 13.00 3.33
N PHE A 220 16.87 12.25 2.94
CA PHE A 220 16.78 11.63 1.63
C PHE A 220 16.10 12.57 0.64
N SER A 221 16.54 12.54 -0.60
CA SER A 221 15.95 13.29 -1.71
C SER A 221 15.46 12.32 -2.78
N LEU A 222 14.35 12.67 -3.44
CA LEU A 222 13.87 11.95 -4.61
C LEU A 222 14.89 12.13 -5.74
N CYS A 223 15.44 11.04 -6.25
CA CYS A 223 16.44 11.04 -7.33
C CYS A 223 15.96 10.32 -8.60
N GLY A 224 14.84 9.62 -8.54
CA GLY A 224 14.22 9.00 -9.72
C GLY A 224 12.73 8.75 -9.52
N ALA A 225 11.96 8.84 -10.61
CA ALA A 225 10.54 8.51 -10.63
C ALA A 225 10.17 7.88 -11.97
N GLU A 226 9.37 6.82 -11.94
CA GLU A 226 8.86 6.13 -13.13
C GLU A 226 7.39 5.78 -12.92
N TRP A 227 6.57 5.95 -13.95
CA TRP A 227 5.15 5.58 -13.90
C TRP A 227 4.95 4.15 -14.36
N ARG A 228 4.18 3.38 -13.59
CA ARG A 228 3.76 2.01 -13.93
C ARG A 228 2.25 1.93 -14.05
N THR A 229 1.75 1.43 -15.17
CA THR A 229 0.32 1.25 -15.37
C THR A 229 -0.22 0.18 -14.44
N ILE A 230 -1.15 0.55 -13.57
CA ILE A 230 -1.95 -0.37 -12.75
C ILE A 230 -3.07 -0.96 -13.61
N MET A 231 -3.75 -0.11 -14.38
CA MET A 231 -4.82 -0.53 -15.28
C MET A 231 -5.08 0.52 -16.36
N ASN A 232 -5.43 0.06 -17.56
CA ASN A 232 -5.89 0.91 -18.65
C ASN A 232 -7.39 1.23 -18.50
N MET A 233 -7.87 2.28 -19.19
CA MET A 233 -9.30 2.65 -19.17
C MET A 233 -10.16 1.87 -20.18
N GLU A 234 -9.54 1.16 -21.12
CA GLU A 234 -10.18 0.30 -22.13
C GLU A 234 -10.52 -1.10 -21.58
#